data_AF-A0AAU4S8W3-F1
#
_entry.id   AF-A0AAU4S8W3-F1
#
_cell.length_a   1.000
_cell.length_b   1.000
_cell.length_c   1.000
_cell.angle_alpha   90.00
_cell.angle_beta   90.00
_cell.angle_gamma   90.00
#
_symmetry.space_group_name_H-M   'P 1'
#
loop_
_entity.id
_entity.type
_entity.pdbx_description
1 polymer ?
#
loop_
_entity_poly.entity_id
_entity_poly.type
_entity_poly.pdbx_seq_one_letter_code
_entity_poly.pdbx_strand_id
1 'polypeptide(L)'
;MESPRTSQAPDPLCDPRTAYDTFAATAAALDEWHAGGRRGPRPPGRLRTYRPPTLSRTTKALCTPLHRLLVDPDGRPFMLRRRNEY
;
A
#
# COMPACT_ATOMS: atom_id res chain seq x y z
N MET A 1 24.36 -8.51 34.04
CA MET A 1 23.71 -7.61 33.06
C MET A 1 22.86 -8.49 32.17
N GLU A 2 21.59 -8.66 32.53
CA GLU A 2 20.69 -9.59 31.85
C GLU A 2 20.24 -8.97 30.52
N SER A 3 20.64 -9.57 29.40
CA SER A 3 20.17 -9.13 28.09
C SER A 3 18.67 -9.43 27.98
N PRO A 4 17.85 -8.52 27.44
CA PRO A 4 16.43 -8.78 27.29
C PRO A 4 16.26 -9.99 26.36
N ARG A 5 15.63 -11.05 26.87
CA ARG A 5 15.16 -12.17 26.06
C ARG A 5 14.22 -11.61 24.99
N THR A 6 14.71 -11.45 23.76
CA THR A 6 13.82 -11.36 22.61
C THR A 6 13.05 -12.67 22.60
N SER A 7 11.74 -12.58 22.82
CA SER A 7 10.85 -13.73 22.67
C SER A 7 11.15 -14.35 21.31
N GLN A 8 11.54 -15.63 21.29
CA GLN A 8 11.82 -16.40 20.07
C GLN A 8 10.52 -16.74 19.30
N ALA A 9 9.47 -15.95 19.49
CA ALA A 9 8.29 -16.00 18.67
C ALA A 9 8.66 -15.43 17.29
N PRO A 10 8.25 -16.07 16.18
CA PRO A 10 8.42 -15.49 14.85
C PRO A 10 7.81 -14.09 14.84
N ASP A 11 8.54 -13.13 14.27
CA ASP A 11 8.06 -11.77 14.10
C ASP A 11 6.69 -11.82 13.40
N PRO A 12 5.62 -11.25 13.97
CA PRO A 12 4.30 -11.26 13.33
C PRO A 12 4.30 -10.62 11.94
N LEU A 13 5.33 -9.85 11.59
CA LEU A 13 5.52 -9.31 10.24
C LEU A 13 6.08 -10.33 9.24
N CYS A 14 6.56 -11.49 9.69
CA CYS A 14 7.02 -12.58 8.82
C CYS A 14 5.87 -13.37 8.19
N ASP A 15 4.66 -13.35 8.78
CA ASP A 15 3.47 -13.88 8.13
C ASP A 15 2.83 -12.78 7.26
N PRO A 16 2.76 -12.95 5.92
CA PRO A 16 2.32 -11.88 5.03
C PRO A 16 0.88 -11.43 5.28
N ARG A 17 0.00 -12.33 5.74
CA ARG A 17 -1.38 -11.99 6.07
C ARG A 17 -1.43 -11.13 7.34
N THR A 18 -0.79 -11.59 8.41
CA THR A 18 -0.72 -10.88 9.69
C THR A 18 -0.04 -9.52 9.54
N ALA A 19 1.02 -9.45 8.73
CA ALA A 19 1.68 -8.19 8.39
C ALA A 19 0.71 -7.22 7.70
N TYR A 20 -0.01 -7.68 6.67
CA TYR A 20 -0.99 -6.86 5.96
C TYR A 20 -2.11 -6.37 6.88
N ASP A 21 -2.69 -7.25 7.70
CA ASP A 21 -3.77 -6.91 8.62
C ASP A 21 -3.32 -5.87 9.65
N THR A 22 -2.08 -5.98 10.15
CA THR A 22 -1.48 -4.99 11.05
C THR A 22 -1.31 -3.63 10.38
N PHE A 23 -0.84 -3.59 9.13
CA PHE A 23 -0.71 -2.35 8.36
C PHE A 23 -2.07 -1.70 8.09
N ALA A 24 -3.07 -2.50 7.72
CA ALA A 24 -4.43 -2.03 7.48
C ALA A 24 -5.06 -1.45 8.75
N ALA A 25 -4.93 -2.14 9.89
CA ALA A 25 -5.47 -1.68 11.18
C ALA A 25 -4.80 -0.38 11.66
N THR A 26 -3.47 -0.28 11.54
CA THR A 26 -2.74 0.94 11.94
C THR A 26 -3.09 2.14 11.05
N ALA A 27 -3.26 1.93 9.74
CA ALA A 27 -3.74 2.96 8.82
C ALA A 27 -5.18 3.38 9.12
N ALA A 28 -6.07 2.43 9.40
CA ALA A 28 -7.47 2.70 9.73
C ALA A 28 -7.61 3.52 11.03
N ALA A 29 -6.87 3.18 12.08
CA ALA A 29 -6.86 3.94 13.33
C ALA A 29 -6.45 5.41 13.12
N LEU A 30 -5.40 5.66 12.34
CA LEU A 30 -4.98 7.02 12.03
C LEU A 30 -5.97 7.72 11.09
N ASP A 31 -6.60 6.99 10.17
CA ASP A 31 -7.68 7.50 9.32
C ASP A 31 -8.87 7.98 10.13
N GLU A 32 -9.36 7.17 11.07
CA GLU A 32 -10.46 7.48 11.96
C GLU A 32 -10.15 8.65 12.88
N TRP A 33 -8.94 8.72 13.46
CA TRP A 33 -8.55 9.87 14.28
C TRP A 33 -8.61 11.19 13.50
N HIS A 34 -8.11 11.20 12.26
CA HIS A 34 -8.22 12.36 11.38
C HIS A 34 -9.67 12.67 11.01
N ALA A 35 -10.47 11.67 10.64
CA ALA A 35 -11.89 11.84 10.28
C ALA A 35 -12.73 12.34 11.46
N GLY A 36 -12.40 11.90 12.68
CA GLY A 36 -13.02 12.32 13.93
C GLY A 36 -12.59 13.71 14.43
N GLY A 37 -11.84 14.47 13.64
CA GLY A 37 -11.41 15.84 13.96
C GLY A 37 -10.16 15.90 14.84
N ARG A 38 -9.33 14.85 14.84
CA ARG A 38 -8.04 14.80 15.56
C ARG A 38 -8.18 14.91 17.08
N ARG A 39 -9.26 14.36 17.64
CA ARG A 39 -9.55 14.38 19.08
C ARG A 39 -8.92 13.20 19.81
N GLY A 40 -8.46 13.44 21.04
CA GLY A 40 -7.81 12.42 21.86
C GLY A 40 -6.36 12.12 21.42
N PRO A 41 -5.72 11.10 22.05
CA PRO A 41 -4.35 10.75 21.76
C PRO A 41 -4.21 10.28 20.30
N ARG A 42 -3.21 10.83 19.60
CA ARG A 42 -2.93 10.47 18.22
C ARG A 42 -2.39 9.03 18.14
N PRO A 43 -2.95 8.15 17.31
CA PRO A 43 -2.36 6.82 17.06
C PRO A 43 -0.90 6.94 16.58
N PRO A 44 -0.01 6.02 16.96
CA PRO A 44 1.40 6.06 16.57
C PRO A 44 1.58 5.84 15.06
N GLY A 45 2.74 6.23 14.54
CA GLY A 45 3.09 6.03 13.13
C GLY A 45 2.46 7.05 12.16
N ARG A 46 2.60 6.77 10.85
CA ARG A 46 2.20 7.67 9.75
C ARG A 46 1.46 6.95 8.62
N LEU A 47 1.16 5.66 8.77
CA LEU A 47 0.43 4.89 7.77
C LEU A 47 -0.99 5.44 7.61
N ARG A 48 -1.43 5.58 6.36
CA ARG A 48 -2.70 6.18 5.95
C ARG A 48 -3.22 5.41 4.75
N THR A 49 -4.53 5.24 4.63
CA THR A 49 -5.09 4.59 3.44
C THR A 49 -4.88 5.48 2.23
N TYR A 50 -4.17 4.98 1.23
CA TYR A 50 -4.10 5.64 -0.07
C TYR A 50 -5.48 5.62 -0.73
N ARG A 51 -6.00 6.79 -1.09
CA ARG A 51 -7.24 6.94 -1.85
C ARG A 51 -6.85 7.30 -3.27
N PRO A 52 -6.91 6.34 -4.23
CA PRO A 52 -6.56 6.63 -5.60
C PRO A 52 -7.42 7.78 -6.13
N PRO A 53 -6.82 8.78 -6.79
CA PRO A 53 -7.60 9.81 -7.45
C PRO A 53 -8.48 9.16 -8.53
N THR A 54 -9.73 9.61 -8.61
CA THR A 54 -10.63 9.18 -9.67
C THR A 54 -10.33 9.97 -10.94
N LEU A 55 -9.92 9.28 -11.99
CA LEU A 55 -9.75 9.87 -13.32
C LEU A 55 -11.03 9.70 -14.13
N SER A 56 -11.38 10.72 -14.92
CA SER A 56 -12.45 10.58 -15.90
C SER A 56 -12.11 9.45 -16.88
N ARG A 57 -13.14 8.81 -17.45
CA ARG A 57 -12.93 7.74 -18.44
C ARG A 57 -12.10 8.22 -19.63
N THR A 58 -12.31 9.45 -20.08
CA THR A 58 -11.58 10.07 -21.19
C THR A 58 -10.11 10.32 -20.83
N THR A 59 -9.83 10.92 -19.67
CA THR A 59 -8.45 11.12 -19.18
C THR A 59 -7.73 9.78 -19.05
N LYS A 60 -8.36 8.77 -18.46
CA LYS A 60 -7.76 7.44 -18.32
C LYS A 60 -7.45 6.82 -19.68
N ALA A 61 -8.36 6.92 -20.64
CA ALA A 61 -8.17 6.37 -21.99
C ALA A 61 -6.99 7.04 -22.72
N LEU A 62 -6.82 8.35 -22.59
CA LEU A 62 -5.73 9.10 -23.24
C LEU A 62 -4.39 8.92 -22.52
N CYS A 63 -4.38 8.92 -21.18
CA CYS A 63 -3.15 8.86 -20.40
C CYS A 63 -2.57 7.44 -20.30
N THR A 64 -3.41 6.39 -20.29
CA THR A 64 -2.92 5.00 -20.16
C THR A 64 -1.92 4.59 -21.24
N PRO A 65 -2.14 4.81 -22.56
CA PRO A 65 -1.17 4.43 -23.57
C PRO A 65 0.13 5.23 -23.46
N LEU A 66 0.05 6.54 -23.21
CA LEU A 66 1.23 7.39 -22.99
C LEU A 66 2.05 6.91 -21.79
N HIS A 67 1.39 6.61 -20.67
CA HIS A 67 2.04 6.09 -19.47
C HIS A 67 2.79 4.78 -19.74
N ARG A 68 2.15 3.82 -20.43
CA ARG A 68 2.75 2.51 -20.73
C ARG A 68 3.88 2.55 -21.76
N LEU A 69 3.95 3.61 -22.57
CA LEU A 69 4.98 3.74 -23.61
C LEU A 69 6.16 4.61 -23.16
N LEU A 70 5.90 5.61 -22.30
CA LEU A 70 6.89 6.64 -21.97
C LEU A 70 7.33 6.64 -20.49
N VAL A 71 6.45 6.22 -19.57
CA VAL A 71 6.67 6.40 -18.11
C VAL A 71 6.96 5.07 -17.42
N ASP A 72 6.19 4.04 -17.77
CA ASP A 72 6.27 2.72 -17.17
C ASP A 72 6.50 1.67 -18.26
N PRO A 73 7.76 1.52 -18.70
CA PRO A 73 8.13 0.43 -19.56
C PRO A 73 8.08 -0.85 -18.72
N ASP A 74 6.92 -1.53 -18.74
CA ASP A 74 6.69 -2.91 -18.24
C ASP A 74 7.78 -3.91 -18.70
N GLY A 75 8.68 -3.52 -19.62
CA GLY A 75 9.82 -4.30 -20.10
C GLY A 75 9.43 -5.43 -21.04
N ARG A 76 8.23 -5.97 -20.86
CA ARG A 76 7.65 -7.05 -21.65
C ARG A 76 7.33 -6.59 -23.08
N PRO A 77 7.77 -7.35 -24.11
CA PRO A 77 7.27 -7.21 -25.47
C PRO A 77 5.74 -7.25 -25.50
N PHE A 78 5.14 -6.49 -26.43
CA PHE A 78 3.68 -6.32 -26.51
C PHE A 78 2.90 -7.64 -26.51
N MET A 79 3.42 -8.70 -27.15
CA MET A 79 2.77 -10.01 -27.20
C MET A 79 2.70 -10.69 -25.82
N LEU A 80 3.78 -10.66 -25.03
CA LEU A 80 3.79 -11.23 -23.67
C LEU A 80 2.88 -10.42 -22.75
N ARG A 81 2.90 -9.09 -22.87
CA ARG A 81 1.99 -8.21 -22.12
C ARG A 81 0.52 -8.48 -22.44
N ARG A 82 0.19 -8.76 -23.71
CA ARG A 82 -1.19 -9.08 -24.13
C ARG A 82 -1.66 -10.43 -23.57
N ARG A 83 -0.75 -11.38 -23.41
CA ARG A 83 -1.03 -12.72 -22.86
C ARG A 83 -0.89 -12.81 -21.34
N ASN A 84 -0.41 -11.73 -20.71
CA ASN A 84 -0.07 -11.67 -19.29
C ASN A 84 0.97 -12.74 -18.88
N GLU A 85 1.98 -12.93 -19.73
CA GLU A 85 3.12 -13.83 -19.54
C GLU A 85 4.36 -13.05 -19.03
N TYR A 86 5.39 -13.76 -18.58
CA TYR A 86 6.65 -13.21 -18.03
C TYR A 86 7.87 -13.90 -18.63
#